data_AF-A0A2G9UDK7-F1
#
_entry.id   AF-A0A2G9UDK7-F1
#
_cell.length_a   1.000
_cell.length_b   1.000
_cell.length_c   1.000
_cell.angle_alpha   90.00
_cell.angle_beta   90.00
_cell.angle_gamma   90.00
#
_symmetry.space_group_name_H-M   'P 1'
#
loop_
_entity.id
_entity.type
_entity.pdbx_description
1 polymer ?
#
loop_
_entity_poly.entity_id
_entity_poly.type
_entity_poly.pdbx_seq_one_letter_code
_entity_poly.pdbx_strand_id
1 'polypeptide(L)'
;MGLQGFLVFHSFGGGTGSGFSSLLMERLSAEYGKKSKLEFSIYPAPQVSTAVVEPYNSILTTHCTLEHSDCSFMVDNEAIYDICRRNLNVERPSYVNLNRLIAQIVSSITASLRFDGALNVDLTEFQTNLVPYPRIHFPLATYAPVISAEKAYHESLSVQDITNMCFEPCNQMVKCDPRTGKYMAVCLLYRGDVVPKDVNAAIASVKTRRGIQFVDWYVFEIHIF
;
A
#
# COMPACT_ATOMS: atom_id res chain seq x y z
N MET A 1 -9.29 -22.25 -14.92
CA MET A 1 -9.01 -21.08 -14.05
C MET A 1 -9.64 -21.33 -12.70
N GLY A 2 -8.83 -21.38 -11.64
CA GLY A 2 -9.31 -21.51 -10.27
C GLY A 2 -9.30 -20.15 -9.56
N LEU A 3 -10.15 -19.98 -8.55
CA LEU A 3 -10.13 -18.79 -7.68
C LEU A 3 -8.74 -18.64 -7.02
N GLN A 4 -8.07 -17.52 -7.23
CA GLN A 4 -6.77 -17.24 -6.60
C GLN A 4 -6.92 -16.77 -5.15
N GLY A 5 -7.83 -15.82 -4.90
CA GLY A 5 -8.00 -15.20 -3.60
C GLY A 5 -9.14 -14.19 -3.55
N PHE A 6 -9.20 -13.45 -2.44
CA PHE A 6 -10.19 -12.40 -2.18
C PHE A 6 -9.49 -11.06 -1.96
N LEU A 7 -10.06 -9.99 -2.50
CA LEU A 7 -9.68 -8.61 -2.21
C LEU A 7 -10.83 -7.98 -1.42
N VAL A 8 -10.58 -7.58 -0.18
CA VAL A 8 -11.59 -7.01 0.73
C VAL A 8 -11.28 -5.54 0.99
N PHE A 9 -12.19 -4.66 0.61
CA PHE A 9 -12.06 -3.22 0.79
C PHE A 9 -12.99 -2.78 1.92
N HIS A 10 -12.44 -2.21 2.98
CA HIS A 10 -13.23 -1.81 4.14
C HIS A 10 -12.58 -0.67 4.93
N SER A 11 -13.33 -0.09 5.85
CA SER A 11 -12.85 0.96 6.76
C SER A 11 -12.81 0.43 8.20
N PHE A 12 -11.76 0.78 8.93
CA PHE A 12 -11.65 0.42 10.35
C PHE A 12 -12.58 1.27 11.23
N GLY A 13 -12.86 2.51 10.81
CA GLY A 13 -13.65 3.46 11.60
C GLY A 13 -15.14 3.17 11.65
N GLY A 14 -15.73 2.63 10.58
CA GLY A 14 -17.18 2.41 10.47
C GLY A 14 -17.64 1.10 11.11
N GLY A 15 -18.85 1.07 11.70
CA GLY A 15 -19.38 -0.16 12.34
C GLY A 15 -19.58 -1.33 11.38
N THR A 16 -20.04 -1.07 10.15
CA THR A 16 -20.14 -2.11 9.12
C THR A 16 -18.77 -2.50 8.58
N GLY A 17 -17.93 -1.51 8.26
CA GLY A 17 -16.59 -1.75 7.72
C GLY A 17 -15.68 -2.53 8.67
N SER A 18 -15.84 -2.35 9.97
CA SER A 18 -15.15 -3.14 11.00
C SER A 18 -15.87 -4.47 11.27
N GLY A 19 -17.05 -4.43 11.87
CA GLY A 19 -17.73 -5.61 12.42
C GLY A 19 -18.19 -6.62 11.38
N PHE A 20 -18.81 -6.16 10.28
CA PHE A 20 -19.25 -7.09 9.23
C PHE A 20 -18.06 -7.69 8.49
N SER A 21 -17.02 -6.89 8.19
CA SER A 21 -15.81 -7.40 7.54
C SER A 21 -15.10 -8.44 8.41
N SER A 22 -15.01 -8.24 9.73
CA SER A 22 -14.44 -9.25 10.63
C SER A 22 -15.20 -10.58 10.56
N LEU A 23 -16.54 -10.54 10.61
CA LEU A 23 -17.36 -11.75 10.44
C LEU A 23 -17.20 -12.38 9.05
N LEU A 24 -17.13 -11.56 7.99
CA LEU A 24 -16.92 -12.05 6.63
C LEU A 24 -15.58 -12.77 6.50
N MET A 25 -14.51 -12.21 7.05
CA MET A 25 -13.16 -12.79 7.02
C MET A 25 -13.08 -14.12 7.77
N GLU A 26 -13.77 -14.24 8.91
CA GLU A 26 -13.92 -15.52 9.63
C GLU A 26 -14.58 -16.58 8.75
N ARG A 27 -15.70 -16.24 8.08
CA ARG A 27 -16.44 -17.17 7.20
C ARG A 27 -15.65 -17.54 5.95
N LEU A 28 -15.00 -16.57 5.32
CA LEU A 28 -14.12 -16.82 4.17
C LEU A 28 -12.94 -17.72 4.55
N SER A 29 -12.39 -17.57 5.75
CA SER A 29 -11.31 -18.42 6.24
C SER A 29 -11.78 -19.85 6.53
N ALA A 30 -13.01 -20.02 7.04
CA ALA A 30 -13.61 -21.34 7.27
C ALA A 30 -13.90 -22.10 5.96
N GLU A 31 -14.44 -21.43 4.94
CA GLU A 31 -14.81 -22.06 3.67
C GLU A 31 -13.65 -22.15 2.66
N TYR A 32 -12.78 -21.13 2.65
CA TYR A 32 -11.71 -20.94 1.66
C TYR A 32 -10.33 -20.74 2.30
N GLY A 33 -10.02 -21.46 3.38
CA GLY A 33 -8.80 -21.25 4.17
C GLY A 33 -7.47 -21.32 3.40
N LYS A 34 -7.41 -22.01 2.24
CA LYS A 34 -6.20 -22.06 1.38
C LYS A 34 -6.07 -20.90 0.40
N LYS A 35 -7.06 -20.00 0.33
CA LYS A 35 -7.08 -18.88 -0.61
C LYS A 35 -6.54 -17.62 0.05
N SER A 36 -5.71 -16.87 -0.68
CA SER A 36 -5.14 -15.62 -0.19
C SER A 36 -6.24 -14.58 0.02
N LYS A 37 -6.17 -13.83 1.12
CA LYS A 37 -7.11 -12.76 1.47
C LYS A 37 -6.30 -11.49 1.69
N LEU A 38 -6.42 -10.56 0.75
CA LEU A 38 -5.78 -9.24 0.85
C LEU A 38 -6.82 -8.21 1.26
N GLU A 39 -6.47 -7.38 2.23
CA GLU A 39 -7.32 -6.29 2.69
C GLU A 39 -6.76 -4.94 2.24
N PHE A 40 -7.65 -4.05 1.83
CA PHE A 40 -7.37 -2.63 1.68
C PHE A 40 -8.18 -1.90 2.76
N SER A 41 -7.49 -1.51 3.81
CA SER A 41 -8.09 -1.05 5.05
C SER A 41 -7.87 0.44 5.23
N ILE A 42 -8.96 1.20 5.19
CA ILE A 42 -8.92 2.65 5.45
C ILE A 42 -8.79 2.85 6.97
N TYR A 43 -7.62 3.31 7.39
CA TYR A 43 -7.28 3.62 8.76
C TYR A 43 -7.87 4.98 9.16
N PRO A 44 -8.46 5.11 10.36
CA PRO A 44 -9.01 6.38 10.81
C PRO A 44 -7.90 7.41 11.04
N ALA A 45 -8.20 8.65 10.68
CA ALA A 45 -7.32 9.79 10.87
C ALA A 45 -7.85 10.66 12.02
N PRO A 46 -7.04 11.04 13.02
CA PRO A 46 -7.49 11.88 14.13
C PRO A 46 -8.12 13.20 13.68
N GLN A 47 -7.61 13.80 12.61
CA GLN A 47 -8.06 15.11 12.10
C GLN A 47 -9.28 15.03 11.17
N VAL A 48 -9.54 13.84 10.59
CA VAL A 48 -10.63 13.61 9.62
C VAL A 48 -11.65 12.61 10.18
N SER A 49 -11.58 12.33 11.49
CA SER A 49 -12.44 11.38 12.18
C SER A 49 -13.88 11.87 12.16
N THR A 50 -14.79 11.00 11.72
CA THR A 50 -16.23 11.30 11.63
C THR A 50 -17.00 10.72 12.80
N ALA A 51 -16.41 9.76 13.53
CA ALA A 51 -17.02 9.12 14.69
C ALA A 51 -16.04 8.99 15.86
N VAL A 52 -16.48 9.39 17.06
CA VAL A 52 -15.69 9.29 18.30
C VAL A 52 -15.35 7.85 18.72
N VAL A 53 -16.04 6.86 18.15
CA VAL A 53 -15.84 5.43 18.42
C VAL A 53 -14.90 4.74 17.42
N GLU A 54 -14.32 5.47 16.46
CA GLU A 54 -13.37 4.91 15.49
C GLU A 54 -12.19 4.14 16.14
N PRO A 55 -11.59 4.60 17.26
CA PRO A 55 -10.53 3.83 17.92
C PRO A 55 -11.00 2.47 18.44
N TYR A 56 -12.22 2.38 18.99
CA TYR A 56 -12.79 1.11 19.47
C TYR A 56 -13.00 0.14 18.31
N ASN A 57 -13.63 0.61 17.24
CA ASN A 57 -13.89 -0.20 16.05
C ASN A 57 -12.58 -0.70 15.42
N SER A 58 -11.57 0.15 15.35
CA SER A 58 -10.26 -0.17 14.78
C SER A 58 -9.55 -1.27 15.55
N ILE A 59 -9.50 -1.17 16.88
CA ILE A 59 -8.85 -2.20 17.70
C ILE A 59 -9.58 -3.54 17.59
N LEU A 60 -10.91 -3.52 17.68
CA LEU A 60 -11.73 -4.75 17.61
C LEU A 60 -11.61 -5.42 16.24
N THR A 61 -11.67 -4.66 15.14
CA THR A 61 -11.54 -5.24 13.81
C THR A 61 -10.14 -5.79 13.57
N THR A 62 -9.09 -5.05 13.95
CA THR A 62 -7.71 -5.55 13.82
C THR A 62 -7.51 -6.83 14.62
N HIS A 63 -8.06 -6.92 15.84
CA HIS A 63 -7.96 -8.14 16.64
C HIS A 63 -8.61 -9.33 15.93
N CYS A 64 -9.82 -9.16 15.39
CA CYS A 64 -10.56 -10.24 14.74
C CYS A 64 -10.01 -10.62 13.36
N THR A 65 -9.49 -9.67 12.58
CA THR A 65 -8.96 -9.96 11.24
C THR A 65 -7.50 -10.42 11.25
N LEU A 66 -6.76 -10.22 12.35
CA LEU A 66 -5.33 -10.57 12.44
C LEU A 66 -5.03 -12.04 12.11
N GLU A 67 -5.92 -12.97 12.45
CA GLU A 67 -5.72 -14.40 12.20
C GLU A 67 -6.32 -14.87 10.87
N HIS A 68 -7.05 -13.98 10.20
CA HIS A 68 -7.83 -14.28 9.00
C HIS A 68 -7.36 -13.53 7.77
N SER A 69 -6.52 -12.51 7.91
CA SER A 69 -5.94 -11.73 6.81
C SER A 69 -4.54 -12.23 6.49
N ASP A 70 -4.24 -12.39 5.19
CA ASP A 70 -2.90 -12.78 4.76
C ASP A 70 -1.99 -11.55 4.60
N CYS A 71 -2.55 -10.41 4.17
CA CYS A 71 -1.86 -9.13 4.04
C CYS A 71 -2.86 -7.97 3.97
N SER A 72 -2.66 -6.94 4.79
CA SER A 72 -3.55 -5.79 4.94
C SER A 72 -2.83 -4.50 4.59
N PHE A 73 -3.14 -3.94 3.42
CA PHE A 73 -2.64 -2.66 2.97
C PHE A 73 -3.36 -1.54 3.71
N MET A 74 -2.63 -0.86 4.59
CA MET A 74 -3.16 0.25 5.35
C MET A 74 -3.14 1.54 4.53
N VAL A 75 -4.25 2.27 4.60
CA VAL A 75 -4.45 3.53 3.88
C VAL A 75 -5.02 4.58 4.83
N ASP A 76 -4.28 5.65 5.07
CA ASP A 76 -4.65 6.76 5.95
C ASP A 76 -5.25 7.92 5.14
N ASN A 77 -6.45 8.35 5.52
CA ASN A 77 -7.12 9.48 4.89
C ASN A 77 -6.34 10.79 5.06
N GLU A 78 -5.66 11.00 6.19
CA GLU A 78 -4.89 12.23 6.44
C GLU A 78 -3.67 12.30 5.52
N ALA A 79 -2.95 11.19 5.38
CA ALA A 79 -1.79 11.09 4.49
C ALA A 79 -2.18 11.36 3.03
N ILE A 80 -3.27 10.76 2.54
CA ILE A 80 -3.76 11.00 1.19
C ILE A 80 -4.24 12.45 1.01
N TYR A 81 -4.91 13.01 2.01
CA TYR A 81 -5.35 14.40 1.99
C TYR A 81 -4.15 15.35 1.82
N ASP A 82 -3.10 15.14 2.60
CA ASP A 82 -1.84 15.90 2.53
C ASP A 82 -1.18 15.76 1.14
N ILE A 83 -1.14 14.55 0.58
CA ILE A 83 -0.60 14.31 -0.79
C ILE A 83 -1.43 15.05 -1.84
N CYS A 84 -2.76 14.94 -1.82
CA CYS A 84 -3.62 15.62 -2.79
C CYS A 84 -3.47 17.15 -2.70
N ARG A 85 -3.38 17.70 -1.49
CA ARG A 85 -3.23 19.14 -1.29
C ARG A 85 -1.90 19.66 -1.80
N ARG A 86 -0.81 18.96 -1.47
CA ARG A 86 0.57 19.39 -1.77
C ARG A 86 0.98 19.11 -3.22
N ASN A 87 0.65 17.94 -3.74
CA ASN A 87 1.15 17.49 -5.03
C ASN A 87 0.21 17.82 -6.18
N LEU A 88 -1.10 17.76 -5.95
CA LEU A 88 -2.13 18.00 -6.98
C LEU A 88 -2.69 19.43 -6.93
N ASN A 89 -2.22 20.28 -6.01
CA ASN A 89 -2.69 21.65 -5.79
C ASN A 89 -4.21 21.75 -5.54
N VAL A 90 -4.81 20.73 -4.93
CA VAL A 90 -6.23 20.75 -4.57
C VAL A 90 -6.38 21.29 -3.15
N GLU A 91 -6.85 22.53 -2.99
CA GLU A 91 -6.89 23.19 -1.68
C GLU A 91 -7.75 22.44 -0.64
N ARG A 92 -8.88 21.89 -1.07
CA ARG A 92 -9.79 21.08 -0.25
C ARG A 92 -10.14 19.77 -0.96
N PRO A 93 -9.30 18.73 -0.84
CA PRO A 93 -9.57 17.42 -1.42
C PRO A 93 -10.90 16.83 -0.92
N SER A 94 -11.75 16.41 -1.86
CA SER A 94 -12.98 15.66 -1.58
C SER A 94 -12.71 14.15 -1.55
N TYR A 95 -13.63 13.35 -1.02
CA TYR A 95 -13.52 11.88 -1.08
C TYR A 95 -13.37 11.35 -2.52
N VAL A 96 -13.89 12.05 -3.53
CA VAL A 96 -13.68 11.68 -4.94
C VAL A 96 -12.20 11.80 -5.32
N ASN A 97 -11.49 12.81 -4.82
CA ASN A 97 -10.06 12.98 -5.07
C ASN A 97 -9.25 11.89 -4.35
N LEU A 98 -9.56 11.64 -3.07
CA LEU A 98 -8.92 10.59 -2.27
C LEU A 98 -9.10 9.22 -2.93
N ASN A 99 -10.34 8.86 -3.27
CA ASN A 99 -10.67 7.57 -3.89
C ASN A 99 -10.03 7.41 -5.26
N ARG A 100 -9.83 8.48 -6.04
CA ARG A 100 -9.07 8.40 -7.30
C ARG A 100 -7.62 8.04 -7.07
N LEU A 101 -6.97 8.58 -6.03
CA LEU A 101 -5.60 8.20 -5.69
C LEU A 101 -5.53 6.76 -5.21
N ILE A 102 -6.43 6.36 -4.31
CA ILE A 102 -6.52 4.96 -3.82
C ILE A 102 -6.73 3.99 -4.99
N ALA A 103 -7.62 4.33 -5.93
CA ALA A 103 -7.89 3.50 -7.10
C ALA A 103 -6.65 3.31 -7.99
N GLN A 104 -5.77 4.31 -8.12
CA GLN A 104 -4.50 4.14 -8.85
C GLN A 104 -3.58 3.15 -8.15
N ILE A 105 -3.48 3.22 -6.82
CA ILE A 105 -2.64 2.31 -6.03
C ILE A 105 -3.14 0.87 -6.14
N VAL A 106 -4.45 0.69 -5.95
CA VAL A 106 -5.11 -0.63 -6.08
C VAL A 106 -4.93 -1.17 -7.51
N SER A 107 -5.03 -0.30 -8.52
CA SER A 107 -4.77 -0.67 -9.91
C SER A 107 -3.33 -1.12 -10.11
N SER A 108 -2.35 -0.43 -9.52
CA SER A 108 -0.93 -0.81 -9.61
C SER A 108 -0.62 -2.12 -8.88
N ILE A 109 -1.17 -2.34 -7.69
CA ILE A 109 -0.98 -3.59 -6.93
C ILE A 109 -1.61 -4.77 -7.67
N THR A 110 -2.80 -4.59 -8.23
CA THR A 110 -3.51 -5.63 -8.99
C THR A 110 -3.08 -5.71 -10.45
N ALA A 111 -2.13 -4.88 -10.91
CA ALA A 111 -1.68 -4.90 -12.31
C ALA A 111 -1.02 -6.24 -12.65
N SER A 112 -0.26 -6.80 -11.71
CA SER A 112 0.41 -8.10 -11.85
C SER A 112 -0.52 -9.28 -12.09
N LEU A 113 -1.76 -9.17 -11.63
CA LEU A 113 -2.80 -10.19 -11.79
C LEU A 113 -3.57 -10.04 -13.10
N ARG A 114 -3.46 -8.89 -13.76
CA ARG A 114 -4.30 -8.49 -14.91
C ARG A 114 -3.53 -8.40 -16.21
N PHE A 115 -2.23 -8.14 -16.16
CA PHE A 115 -1.38 -7.96 -17.32
C PHE A 115 -0.14 -8.85 -17.22
N ASP A 116 0.31 -9.36 -18.35
CA ASP A 116 1.60 -10.05 -18.43
C ASP A 116 2.73 -9.03 -18.21
N GLY A 117 3.52 -9.26 -17.17
CA GLY A 117 4.74 -8.53 -16.87
C GLY A 117 5.98 -9.38 -17.12
N ALA A 118 7.16 -8.75 -17.01
CA ALA A 118 8.43 -9.49 -17.08
C ALA A 118 8.61 -10.48 -15.92
N LEU A 119 7.92 -10.23 -14.80
CA LEU A 119 7.78 -11.10 -13.63
C LEU A 119 6.32 -11.04 -13.16
N ASN A 120 5.52 -12.05 -13.50
CA ASN A 120 4.12 -12.14 -13.07
C ASN A 120 4.07 -12.46 -11.57
N VAL A 121 3.29 -11.68 -10.81
CA VAL A 121 3.12 -11.83 -9.36
C VAL A 121 1.75 -12.38 -9.06
N ASP A 122 1.71 -13.56 -8.44
CA ASP A 122 0.48 -14.13 -7.89
C ASP A 122 0.16 -13.51 -6.51
N LEU A 123 -1.12 -13.52 -6.12
CA LEU A 123 -1.56 -13.03 -4.80
C LEU A 123 -0.78 -13.66 -3.63
N THR A 124 -0.32 -14.91 -3.79
CA THR A 124 0.46 -15.65 -2.80
C THR A 124 1.87 -15.09 -2.62
N GLU A 125 2.45 -14.46 -3.65
CA GLU A 125 3.79 -13.89 -3.59
C GLU A 125 3.82 -12.64 -2.71
N PHE A 126 2.78 -11.79 -2.76
CA PHE A 126 2.65 -10.66 -1.83
C PHE A 126 2.74 -11.11 -0.36
N GLN A 127 2.07 -12.20 0.00
CA GLN A 127 2.19 -12.78 1.33
C GLN A 127 3.61 -13.28 1.59
N THR A 128 4.16 -14.08 0.68
CA THR A 128 5.47 -14.73 0.86
C THR A 128 6.62 -13.72 1.00
N ASN A 129 6.54 -12.60 0.29
CA ASN A 129 7.66 -11.65 0.18
C ASN A 129 7.52 -10.44 1.10
N LEU A 130 6.29 -10.00 1.42
CA LEU A 130 6.07 -8.85 2.31
C LEU A 130 5.79 -9.23 3.77
N VAL A 131 5.42 -10.49 4.05
CA VAL A 131 5.00 -10.93 5.38
C VAL A 131 6.02 -11.91 5.96
N PRO A 132 7.07 -11.43 6.64
CA PRO A 132 8.10 -12.31 7.22
C PRO A 132 7.57 -13.14 8.40
N TYR A 133 6.55 -12.64 9.10
CA TYR A 133 5.88 -13.32 10.20
C TYR A 133 4.38 -13.17 10.07
N PRO A 134 3.57 -14.22 10.34
CA PRO A 134 2.12 -14.17 10.11
C PRO A 134 1.37 -13.01 10.78
N ARG A 135 1.87 -12.49 11.91
CA ARG A 135 1.24 -11.36 12.62
C ARG A 135 1.71 -9.97 12.15
N ILE A 136 2.76 -9.90 11.33
CA ILE A 136 3.35 -8.66 10.81
C ILE A 136 3.03 -8.57 9.31
N HIS A 137 1.75 -8.38 9.00
CA HIS A 137 1.21 -8.41 7.64
C HIS A 137 0.59 -7.07 7.22
N PHE A 138 1.09 -5.96 7.76
CA PHE A 138 0.58 -4.60 7.49
C PHE A 138 1.60 -3.78 6.68
N PRO A 139 1.78 -4.03 5.37
CA PRO A 139 2.69 -3.24 4.56
C PRO A 139 2.19 -1.80 4.38
N LEU A 140 3.16 -0.89 4.34
CA LEU A 140 2.93 0.51 3.99
C LEU A 140 2.88 0.66 2.47
N ALA A 141 1.79 1.20 1.94
CA ALA A 141 1.68 1.54 0.53
C ALA A 141 2.27 2.93 0.26
N THR A 142 2.96 3.10 -0.86
CA THR A 142 3.45 4.38 -1.36
C THR A 142 3.32 4.41 -2.88
N TYR A 143 3.01 5.58 -3.44
CA TYR A 143 2.84 5.74 -4.89
C TYR A 143 3.56 6.98 -5.39
N ALA A 144 4.30 6.81 -6.48
CA ALA A 144 4.95 7.89 -7.19
C ALA A 144 4.95 7.58 -8.71
N PRO A 145 4.91 8.61 -9.57
CA PRO A 145 4.76 10.03 -9.21
C PRO A 145 3.29 10.42 -8.97
N VAL A 146 3.07 11.35 -8.03
CA VAL A 146 1.81 12.09 -7.89
C VAL A 146 2.11 13.54 -8.24
N ILE A 147 1.66 13.97 -9.41
CA ILE A 147 1.91 15.31 -9.97
C ILE A 147 0.62 15.88 -10.57
N SER A 148 0.47 17.20 -10.53
CA SER A 148 -0.65 17.88 -11.20
C SER A 148 -0.48 17.86 -12.71
N ALA A 149 -1.60 17.96 -13.44
CA ALA A 149 -1.58 18.00 -14.91
C ALA A 149 -0.74 19.15 -15.47
N GLU A 150 -0.69 20.30 -14.77
CA GLU A 150 0.12 21.46 -15.17
C GLU A 150 1.64 21.17 -15.08
N LYS A 151 2.08 20.48 -14.02
CA LYS A 151 3.50 20.14 -13.83
C LYS A 151 3.96 19.00 -14.75
N ALA A 152 3.06 18.11 -15.13
CA ALA A 152 3.37 16.95 -15.97
C ALA A 152 3.94 17.32 -17.36
N TYR A 153 3.65 18.51 -17.88
CA TYR A 153 4.20 18.98 -19.16
C TYR A 153 5.63 19.52 -19.06
N HIS A 154 6.09 19.87 -17.87
CA HIS A 154 7.36 20.57 -17.65
C HIS A 154 8.42 19.72 -16.97
N GLU A 155 8.04 18.61 -16.34
CA GLU A 155 8.94 17.72 -15.61
C GLU A 155 9.02 16.35 -16.28
N SER A 156 10.22 15.94 -16.68
CA SER A 156 10.53 14.54 -16.95
C SER A 156 11.15 13.92 -15.70
N LEU A 157 10.57 12.82 -15.24
CA LEU A 157 11.06 12.11 -14.05
C LEU A 157 11.78 10.84 -14.50
N SER A 158 13.01 10.65 -14.04
CA SER A 158 13.75 9.41 -14.27
C SER A 158 13.28 8.31 -13.32
N VAL A 159 13.64 7.05 -13.63
CA VAL A 159 13.42 5.90 -12.75
C VAL A 159 14.03 6.15 -11.35
N GLN A 160 15.20 6.80 -11.31
CA GLN A 160 15.86 7.15 -10.04
C GLN A 160 15.03 8.15 -9.23
N ASP A 161 14.44 9.15 -9.87
CA ASP A 161 13.65 10.19 -9.20
C ASP A 161 12.38 9.61 -8.58
N ILE A 162 11.60 8.87 -9.37
CA ILE A 162 10.36 8.24 -8.87
C ILE A 162 10.65 7.21 -7.78
N THR A 163 11.77 6.48 -7.88
CA THR A 163 12.19 5.52 -6.84
C THR A 163 12.51 6.26 -5.54
N ASN A 164 13.27 7.36 -5.62
CA ASN A 164 13.58 8.17 -4.44
C ASN A 164 12.32 8.76 -3.80
N MET A 165 11.37 9.22 -4.62
CA MET A 165 10.08 9.73 -4.15
C MET A 165 9.30 8.69 -3.35
N CYS A 166 9.41 7.39 -3.65
CA CYS A 166 8.76 6.33 -2.87
C CYS A 166 9.31 6.15 -1.45
N PHE A 167 10.54 6.60 -1.18
CA PHE A 167 11.13 6.53 0.16
C PHE A 167 11.05 7.86 0.92
N GLU A 168 10.45 8.90 0.32
CA GLU A 168 10.19 10.15 1.01
C GLU A 168 8.94 10.02 1.89
N PRO A 169 9.00 10.32 3.22
CA PRO A 169 7.88 10.14 4.14
C PRO A 169 6.59 10.82 3.69
N CYS A 170 6.74 11.93 2.96
CA CYS A 170 5.63 12.75 2.49
C CYS A 170 4.76 12.10 1.40
N ASN A 171 5.24 11.05 0.74
CA ASN A 171 4.49 10.34 -0.30
C ASN A 171 3.87 9.03 0.22
N GLN A 172 4.09 8.69 1.49
CA GLN A 172 3.54 7.49 2.11
C GLN A 172 2.03 7.62 2.34
N MET A 173 1.31 6.52 2.16
CA MET A 173 -0.15 6.49 2.33
C MET A 173 -0.58 6.32 3.78
N VAL A 174 0.36 6.23 4.71
CA VAL A 174 0.11 6.16 6.14
C VAL A 174 1.02 7.17 6.82
N LYS A 175 0.49 7.94 7.76
CA LYS A 175 1.26 8.95 8.49
C LYS A 175 2.15 8.28 9.54
N CYS A 176 3.33 7.87 9.13
CA CYS A 176 4.38 7.35 10.01
C CYS A 176 5.75 7.93 9.61
N ASP A 177 6.67 8.04 10.56
CA ASP A 177 8.06 8.40 10.24
C ASP A 177 8.89 7.12 10.03
N PRO A 178 9.19 6.72 8.78
CA PRO A 178 9.92 5.49 8.50
C PRO A 178 11.36 5.52 9.04
N ARG A 179 11.90 6.72 9.35
CA ARG A 179 13.27 6.88 9.87
C ARG A 179 13.40 6.45 11.32
N THR A 180 12.29 6.34 12.04
CA THR A 180 12.25 5.81 13.41
C THR A 180 12.14 4.28 13.45
N GLY A 181 11.92 3.65 12.29
CA GLY A 181 11.80 2.20 12.13
C GLY A 181 12.87 1.62 11.22
N LYS A 182 12.67 0.34 10.86
CA LYS A 182 13.49 -0.37 9.87
C LYS A 182 12.60 -1.10 8.89
N TYR A 183 12.97 -1.10 7.62
CA TYR A 183 12.30 -1.87 6.58
C TYR A 183 12.63 -3.36 6.70
N MET A 184 11.60 -4.21 6.76
CA MET A 184 11.74 -5.67 6.75
C MET A 184 11.69 -6.24 5.34
N ALA A 185 10.77 -5.73 4.53
CA ALA A 185 10.60 -6.10 3.14
C ALA A 185 10.20 -4.87 2.33
N VAL A 186 10.60 -4.82 1.07
CA VAL A 186 10.20 -3.77 0.11
C VAL A 186 9.88 -4.42 -1.22
N CYS A 187 8.68 -4.16 -1.73
CA CYS A 187 8.27 -4.52 -3.09
C CYS A 187 8.09 -3.25 -3.92
N LEU A 188 8.78 -3.17 -5.07
CA LEU A 188 8.68 -2.06 -6.00
C LEU A 188 8.01 -2.52 -7.29
N LEU A 189 6.82 -1.98 -7.55
CA LEU A 189 6.01 -2.27 -8.73
C LEU A 189 6.14 -1.11 -9.74
N TYR A 190 7.03 -1.26 -10.72
CA TYR A 190 7.22 -0.30 -11.80
C TYR A 190 6.25 -0.55 -12.94
N ARG A 191 5.79 0.52 -13.57
CA ARG A 191 4.89 0.45 -14.72
C ARG A 191 5.29 1.43 -15.81
N GLY A 192 5.32 0.99 -17.06
CA GLY A 192 5.62 1.80 -18.24
C GLY A 192 7.02 1.56 -18.81
N ASP A 193 7.56 2.56 -19.52
CA ASP A 193 8.88 2.46 -20.16
C ASP A 193 10.01 2.53 -19.12
N VAL A 194 10.32 1.38 -18.53
CA VAL A 194 11.27 1.26 -17.43
C VAL A 194 12.35 0.24 -17.79
N VAL A 195 13.59 0.70 -17.84
CA VAL A 195 14.74 -0.14 -18.14
C VAL A 195 15.21 -0.86 -16.86
N PRO A 196 15.31 -2.21 -16.84
CA PRO A 196 15.71 -2.96 -15.64
C PRO A 196 17.08 -2.56 -15.06
N LYS A 197 18.01 -2.12 -15.91
CA LYS A 197 19.32 -1.61 -15.49
C LYS A 197 19.20 -0.38 -14.59
N ASP A 198 18.31 0.54 -14.96
CA ASP A 198 18.12 1.80 -14.23
C ASP A 198 17.40 1.56 -12.90
N VAL A 199 16.49 0.59 -12.85
CA VAL A 199 15.86 0.13 -11.60
C VAL A 199 16.90 -0.42 -10.63
N ASN A 200 17.79 -1.30 -11.11
CA ASN A 200 18.85 -1.86 -10.26
C ASN A 200 19.81 -0.77 -9.75
N ALA A 201 20.14 0.21 -10.57
CA ALA A 201 20.95 1.36 -10.16
C ALA A 201 20.22 2.21 -9.10
N ALA A 202 18.92 2.46 -9.29
CA ALA A 202 18.10 3.22 -8.35
C ALA A 202 18.01 2.55 -6.98
N ILE A 203 17.83 1.23 -6.95
CA ILE A 203 17.76 0.45 -5.72
C ILE A 203 19.12 0.41 -5.01
N ALA A 204 20.22 0.27 -5.76
CA ALA A 204 21.56 0.33 -5.19
C ALA A 204 21.81 1.68 -4.50
N SER A 205 21.38 2.78 -5.13
CA SER A 205 21.44 4.13 -4.55
C SER A 205 20.63 4.22 -3.24
N VAL A 206 19.38 3.75 -3.25
CA VAL A 206 18.50 3.73 -2.06
C VAL A 206 19.13 2.98 -0.88
N LYS A 207 19.73 1.81 -1.13
CA LYS A 207 20.36 0.98 -0.09
C LYS A 207 21.53 1.68 0.61
N THR A 208 22.20 2.63 -0.05
CA THR A 208 23.33 3.39 0.52
C THR A 208 22.90 4.65 1.27
N ARG A 209 21.63 5.05 1.19
CA ARG A 209 21.12 6.31 1.74
C ARG A 209 20.96 6.19 3.26
N ARG A 210 21.70 7.01 4.02
CA ARG A 210 21.73 6.98 5.51
C ARG A 210 20.36 7.13 6.20
N GLY A 211 19.39 7.76 5.53
CA GLY A 211 18.05 7.97 6.06
C GLY A 211 17.14 6.74 5.97
N ILE A 212 17.57 5.67 5.29
CA ILE A 212 16.77 4.47 5.05
C ILE A 212 17.50 3.31 5.73
N GLN A 213 16.85 2.71 6.73
CA GLN A 213 17.42 1.62 7.51
C GLN A 213 16.68 0.32 7.23
N PHE A 214 17.42 -0.76 6.98
CA PHE A 214 16.89 -2.10 6.76
C PHE A 214 17.24 -3.01 7.94
N VAL A 215 16.44 -4.04 8.19
CA VAL A 215 16.84 -5.15 9.10
C VAL A 215 17.88 -6.03 8.42
N ASP A 216 18.69 -6.79 9.16
CA ASP A 216 19.83 -7.53 8.57
C ASP A 216 19.41 -8.61 7.56
N TRP A 217 18.18 -9.12 7.68
CA TRP A 217 17.61 -10.19 6.84
C TRP A 217 16.57 -9.67 5.83
N TYR A 218 16.66 -8.39 5.44
CA TYR A 218 15.65 -7.76 4.59
C TYR A 218 15.52 -8.40 3.20
N VAL A 219 14.31 -8.30 2.62
CA VAL A 219 14.02 -8.75 1.26
C VAL A 219 13.66 -7.55 0.36
N PHE A 220 14.21 -7.52 -0.85
CA PHE A 220 13.77 -6.61 -1.91
C PHE A 220 13.17 -7.41 -3.05
N GLU A 221 12.02 -6.96 -3.51
CA GLU A 221 11.31 -7.54 -4.64
C GLU A 221 10.99 -6.45 -5.66
N ILE A 222 11.10 -6.79 -6.95
CA ILE A 222 11.03 -5.83 -8.06
C ILE A 222 10.19 -6.46 -9.16
N HIS A 223 9.17 -5.73 -9.60
CA HIS A 223 8.38 -6.08 -10.78
C HIS A 223 8.28 -4.91 -11.74
N ILE A 224 8.32 -5.20 -13.02
CA ILE A 224 8.22 -4.23 -14.11
C ILE A 224 7.11 -4.71 -15.05
N PHE A 225 6.11 -3.85 -15.25
CA PHE A 225 4.91 -4.07 -16.08
C PHE A 225 4.82 -3.07 -17.24
#